data_AF-T1C048-F1
#
_entry.id   AF-T1C048-F1
#
_cell.length_a   1.000
_cell.length_b   1.000
_cell.length_c   1.000
_cell.angle_alpha   90.00
_cell.angle_beta   90.00
_cell.angle_gamma   90.00
#
_symmetry.space_group_name_H-M   'P 1'
#
loop_
_entity.id
_entity.type
_entity.pdbx_description
1 polymer ?
#
loop_
_entity_poly.entity_id
_entity_poly.type
_entity_poly.pdbx_seq_one_letter_code
_entity_poly.pdbx_strand_id
1 'polypeptide(L)'
;MNSPPASASANFGSSTPSPESRVPSPGSFISIDDFAKLDLRIATVLACEFVDGSDKLLRFELDAGELGKRQIFSGIRAAYGEPAK
;
A
#
# COMPACT_ATOMS: atom_id res chain seq x y z
N MET A 1 42.04 19.72 21.94
CA MET A 1 40.75 20.33 21.58
C MET A 1 40.12 19.52 20.46
N ASN A 2 39.08 18.76 20.74
CA ASN A 2 38.12 18.27 19.75
C ASN A 2 36.78 18.08 20.48
N SER A 3 35.88 19.03 20.27
CA SER A 3 34.52 19.02 20.81
C SER A 3 33.62 18.09 19.98
N PRO A 4 32.72 17.30 20.57
CA PRO A 4 31.64 16.66 19.82
C PRO A 4 30.47 17.63 19.62
N PRO A 5 29.85 17.71 18.43
CA PRO A 5 28.53 18.31 18.25
C PRO A 5 27.48 17.20 18.27
N ALA A 6 26.62 17.16 19.29
CA ALA A 6 25.42 16.34 19.25
C ALA A 6 24.33 16.91 20.16
N SER A 7 23.44 17.70 19.56
CA SER A 7 22.06 17.85 20.03
C SER A 7 21.19 18.15 18.81
N ALA A 8 20.71 17.09 18.16
CA ALA A 8 19.66 17.18 17.16
C ALA A 8 18.33 16.85 17.87
N SER A 9 17.55 17.89 18.19
CA SER A 9 16.15 17.72 18.60
C SER A 9 15.33 17.23 17.42
N ALA A 10 14.97 15.95 17.43
CA ALA A 10 13.93 15.42 16.55
C ALA A 10 12.56 15.76 17.16
N ASN A 11 11.91 16.81 16.65
CA ASN A 11 10.50 17.09 16.91
C ASN A 11 9.65 16.00 16.24
N PHE A 12 9.18 15.04 17.02
CA PHE A 12 8.08 14.16 16.61
C PHE A 12 6.78 14.97 16.65
N GLY A 13 6.33 15.42 15.49
CA GLY A 13 5.02 16.04 15.31
C GLY A 13 3.91 15.06 15.63
N SER A 14 3.16 15.33 16.69
CA SER A 14 1.91 14.65 17.03
C SER A 14 0.77 15.15 16.12
N SER A 15 0.49 14.43 15.04
CA SER A 15 -0.71 14.64 14.23
C SER A 15 -1.91 13.94 14.87
N THR A 16 -2.55 14.62 15.81
CA THR A 16 -3.94 14.33 16.22
C THR A 16 -4.87 14.65 15.04
N PRO A 17 -5.68 13.70 14.52
CA PRO A 17 -6.64 14.04 13.47
C PRO A 17 -7.81 14.84 14.07
N SER A 18 -7.87 16.14 13.77
CA SER A 18 -9.02 17.01 14.07
C SER A 18 -10.24 16.63 13.22
N PRO A 19 -11.47 16.73 13.75
CA PRO A 19 -12.71 16.34 13.06
C PRO A 19 -13.11 17.23 11.86
N GLU A 20 -12.40 18.32 11.60
CA GLU A 20 -12.68 19.28 10.52
C GLU A 20 -12.18 18.85 9.13
N SER A 21 -11.36 17.79 9.04
CA SER A 21 -10.78 17.32 7.76
C SER A 21 -11.73 16.49 6.89
N ARG A 22 -13.01 16.37 7.26
CA ARG A 22 -14.00 15.57 6.53
C ARG A 22 -14.66 16.28 5.36
N VAL A 23 -14.37 17.57 5.17
CA VAL A 23 -14.84 18.30 3.99
C VAL A 23 -13.82 18.07 2.87
N PRO A 24 -14.17 17.33 1.80
CA PRO A 24 -13.29 17.18 0.65
C PRO A 24 -13.01 18.56 0.05
N SER A 25 -11.72 18.86 -0.16
CA SER A 25 -11.30 20.12 -0.76
C SER A 25 -11.84 20.23 -2.19
N PRO A 26 -12.16 21.43 -2.70
CA PRO A 26 -12.48 21.62 -4.11
C PRO A 26 -11.30 21.15 -4.97
N GLY A 27 -11.51 20.09 -5.75
CA GLY A 27 -10.47 19.36 -6.49
C GLY A 27 -10.18 17.94 -6.00
N SER A 28 -10.75 17.52 -4.86
CA SER A 28 -10.64 16.14 -4.35
C SER A 28 -11.64 15.17 -4.98
N PHE A 29 -12.52 15.64 -5.86
CA PHE A 29 -13.49 14.82 -6.57
C PHE A 29 -13.02 14.56 -8.00
N ILE A 30 -13.18 13.32 -8.45
CA ILE A 30 -13.04 12.92 -9.85
C ILE A 30 -14.43 12.73 -10.47
N SER A 31 -14.53 12.82 -11.79
CA SER A 31 -15.78 12.49 -12.49
C SER A 31 -16.03 10.98 -12.48
N ILE A 32 -17.28 10.56 -12.65
CA ILE A 32 -17.61 9.12 -12.80
C ILE A 32 -16.97 8.53 -14.06
N ASP A 33 -16.79 9.34 -15.10
CA ASP A 33 -16.12 8.95 -16.34
C ASP A 33 -14.63 8.62 -16.11
N ASP A 34 -13.97 9.29 -15.17
CA ASP A 34 -12.58 8.98 -14.81
C ASP A 34 -12.48 7.64 -14.06
N PHE A 35 -13.44 7.34 -13.19
CA PHE A 35 -13.52 6.03 -12.55
C PHE A 35 -13.81 4.91 -13.56
N ALA A 36 -14.69 5.15 -14.54
CA ALA A 36 -15.04 4.18 -15.56
C ALA A 36 -13.88 3.79 -16.50
N LYS A 37 -12.80 4.59 -16.56
CA LYS A 37 -11.58 4.25 -17.31
C LYS A 37 -10.76 3.14 -16.65
N LEU A 38 -10.97 2.85 -15.37
CA LEU A 38 -10.24 1.83 -14.63
C LEU A 38 -10.84 0.44 -14.91
N ASP A 39 -10.00 -0.51 -15.32
CA ASP A 39 -10.39 -1.91 -15.48
C ASP A 39 -10.17 -2.69 -14.17
N LEU A 40 -11.16 -2.64 -13.28
CA LEU A 40 -11.16 -3.37 -12.01
C LEU A 40 -11.77 -4.75 -12.21
N ARG A 41 -11.02 -5.80 -11.85
CA ARG A 41 -11.44 -7.19 -12.03
C ARG A 41 -11.26 -8.03 -10.78
N ILE A 42 -12.05 -9.09 -10.70
CA ILE A 42 -11.91 -10.14 -9.69
C ILE A 42 -10.93 -11.17 -10.24
N ALA A 43 -10.02 -11.62 -9.39
CA ALA A 43 -9.08 -12.68 -9.71
C ALA A 43 -8.96 -13.63 -8.53
N THR A 44 -8.66 -14.90 -8.81
CA THR A 44 -8.44 -15.92 -7.78
C THR A 44 -6.96 -16.00 -7.47
N VAL A 45 -6.59 -16.00 -6.18
CA VAL A 45 -5.21 -16.24 -5.76
C VAL A 45 -4.87 -17.72 -5.96
N LEU A 46 -3.90 -18.01 -6.83
CA LEU A 46 -3.40 -19.37 -7.05
C LEU A 46 -2.21 -19.69 -6.15
N ALA A 47 -1.31 -18.73 -5.98
CA ALA A 47 -0.15 -18.86 -5.11
C ALA A 47 0.20 -17.52 -4.47
N CYS A 48 0.75 -17.58 -3.26
CA CYS A 48 1.27 -16.41 -2.56
C CYS A 48 2.58 -16.77 -1.86
N GLU A 49 3.62 -15.96 -2.09
CA GLU A 49 4.97 -16.19 -1.58
C GLU A 49 5.55 -14.91 -1.00
N PHE A 50 6.50 -15.07 -0.07
CA PHE A 50 7.30 -13.95 0.39
C PHE A 50 8.29 -13.52 -0.70
N VAL A 51 8.52 -12.22 -0.80
CA VAL A 51 9.55 -11.68 -1.70
C VAL A 51 10.88 -11.62 -0.95
N ASP A 52 11.87 -12.35 -1.45
CA ASP A 52 13.23 -12.27 -0.93
C ASP A 52 13.75 -10.83 -1.00
N GLY A 53 14.26 -10.33 0.13
CA GLY A 53 14.73 -8.96 0.26
C GLY A 53 13.65 -7.91 0.53
N SER A 54 12.40 -8.30 0.79
CA SER A 54 11.35 -7.36 1.19
C SER A 54 10.56 -7.79 2.43
N ASP A 55 10.62 -6.98 3.48
CA ASP A 55 9.86 -7.18 4.72
C ASP A 55 8.39 -6.78 4.62
N LYS A 56 7.98 -6.19 3.48
CA LYS A 56 6.63 -5.60 3.31
C LYS A 56 5.86 -6.20 2.15
N LEU A 57 6.53 -6.85 1.20
CA LEU A 57 5.92 -7.33 -0.03
C LEU A 57 5.59 -8.82 0.03
N LEU A 58 4.45 -9.15 -0.57
CA LEU A 58 4.03 -10.50 -0.93
C LEU A 58 3.89 -10.57 -2.45
N ARG A 59 4.35 -11.66 -3.05
CA ARG A 59 4.16 -11.98 -4.47
C ARG A 59 2.94 -12.86 -4.61
N PHE A 60 2.02 -12.47 -5.48
CA PHE A 60 0.84 -13.27 -5.80
C PHE A 60 0.90 -13.72 -7.25
N GLU A 61 0.53 -14.97 -7.48
CA GLU A 61 0.09 -15.46 -8.78
C GLU A 61 -1.44 -15.52 -8.75
N LEU A 62 -2.08 -14.76 -9.63
CA LEU A 62 -3.53 -14.62 -9.71
C LEU A 62 -4.03 -15.19 -11.04
N ASP A 63 -5.18 -15.84 -11.01
CA ASP A 63 -5.95 -16.16 -12.21
C ASP A 63 -7.02 -15.10 -12.44
N ALA A 64 -6.87 -14.32 -13.51
CA ALA A 64 -7.83 -13.30 -13.93
C ALA A 64 -8.84 -13.83 -14.97
N GLY A 65 -9.05 -15.15 -15.02
CA GLY A 65 -10.02 -15.80 -15.91
C GLY A 65 -9.61 -15.67 -17.37
N GLU A 66 -10.39 -14.94 -18.15
CA GLU A 66 -10.13 -14.75 -19.60
C GLU A 66 -8.80 -14.03 -19.90
N LEU A 67 -8.31 -13.22 -18.96
CA LEU A 67 -7.00 -12.57 -19.08
C LEU A 67 -5.83 -13.49 -18.73
N GLY A 68 -6.11 -14.69 -18.22
CA GLY A 68 -5.12 -15.66 -17.79
C GLY A 68 -4.41 -15.31 -16.48
N LYS A 69 -3.27 -15.96 -16.29
CA LYS A 69 -2.44 -15.81 -15.08
C LYS A 69 -1.69 -14.49 -15.07
N ARG A 70 -1.69 -13.81 -13.94
CA ARG A 70 -0.96 -12.56 -13.70
C ARG A 70 -0.18 -12.62 -12.41
N GLN A 71 0.96 -11.97 -12.41
CA GLN A 71 1.77 -11.81 -11.22
C GLN A 71 1.69 -10.38 -10.70
N ILE A 72 1.45 -10.22 -9.39
CA ILE A 72 1.44 -8.91 -8.74
C ILE A 72 2.23 -8.94 -7.43
N PHE A 73 2.67 -7.77 -6.98
CA PHE A 73 3.28 -7.58 -5.66
C PHE A 73 2.38 -6.71 -4.80
N SER A 74 2.12 -7.13 -3.57
CA SER A 74 1.29 -6.37 -2.61
C SER A 74 2.06 -6.05 -1.35
N GLY A 75 1.97 -4.79 -0.90
CA GLY A 75 2.61 -4.27 0.31
C GLY A 75 1.88 -4.57 1.61
N ILE A 76 1.11 -5.66 1.67
CA ILE A 76 0.19 -5.98 2.78
C ILE A 76 0.72 -7.05 3.72
N ARG A 77 2.02 -7.38 3.67
CA ARG A 77 2.62 -8.45 4.49
C ARG A 77 2.36 -8.30 6.00
N ALA A 78 2.34 -7.06 6.50
CA ALA A 78 2.04 -6.79 7.92
C ALA A 78 0.61 -7.18 8.34
N ALA A 79 -0.33 -7.21 7.40
CA ALA A 79 -1.72 -7.59 7.66
C ALA A 79 -1.96 -9.10 7.45
N TYR A 80 -1.10 -9.78 6.67
CA TYR A 80 -1.23 -11.19 6.33
C TYR A 80 0.08 -11.93 6.63
N GLY A 81 0.14 -12.56 7.80
CA GLY A 81 1.38 -13.08 8.38
C GLY A 81 1.92 -14.37 7.79
N GLU A 82 1.08 -15.25 7.23
CA GLU A 82 1.49 -16.57 6.74
C GLU A 82 0.70 -16.95 5.48
N PRO A 83 1.27 -16.78 4.27
CA PRO A 83 0.61 -17.16 3.02
C PRO A 83 0.61 -18.67 2.75
N ALA A 84 1.27 -19.47 3.59
CA ALA A 84 1.52 -20.91 3.39
C ALA A 84 0.91 -21.81 4.48
N LYS A 85 -0.10 -21.33 5.22
CA LYS A 85 -0.86 -22.14 6.18
C LYS A 85 -2.20 -22.58 5.63
#